data_AF-A0A443JSI8-F1
#
_entry.id   AF-A0A443JSI8-F1
#
_cell.length_a   1.000
_cell.length_b   1.000
_cell.length_c   1.000
_cell.angle_alpha   90.00
_cell.angle_beta   90.00
_cell.angle_gamma   90.00
#
_symmetry.space_group_name_H-M   'P 1'
#
loop_
_entity.id
_entity.type
_entity.pdbx_description
1 polymer ?
#
loop_
_entity_poly.entity_id
_entity_poly.type
_entity_poly.pdbx_seq_one_letter_code
_entity_poly.pdbx_strand_id
1 'polypeptide(L)'
;MPQENVTFETLDLSDRLRFLMVSYKLSVSEMADAAGVSKSAMEKYLAGPSSPRATSIVALCVNLGINAEWLLFGQADEDLTRVRDFALDAFMNLIEDLVETQSRDDQRISLSDPHQRALALSLASDRAQELQSAIANDRVRTRQQRASGIRVATIGPFPLRTSTSETP
;
A
#
# COMPACT_ATOMS: atom_id res chain seq x y z
N MET A 1 29.39 5.47 14.50
CA MET A 1 28.03 5.65 15.05
C MET A 1 27.70 4.39 15.82
N PRO A 2 27.44 4.46 17.14
CA PRO A 2 27.01 3.27 17.88
C PRO A 2 25.64 2.84 17.35
N GLN A 3 25.49 1.57 17.00
CA GLN A 3 24.21 1.00 16.57
C GLN A 3 23.38 0.73 17.83
N GLU A 4 22.30 1.49 17.99
CA GLU A 4 21.31 1.25 19.04
C GLU A 4 20.50 0.00 18.65
N ASN A 5 20.79 -1.13 19.29
CA ASN A 5 20.03 -2.36 19.10
C ASN A 5 18.67 -2.21 19.79
N VAL A 6 17.62 -2.03 19.00
CA VAL A 6 16.23 -2.07 19.50
C VAL A 6 15.77 -3.53 19.49
N THR A 7 15.66 -4.14 20.69
CA THR A 7 15.10 -5.48 20.87
C THR A 7 13.58 -5.40 20.99
N PHE A 8 12.85 -6.14 20.15
CA PHE A 8 11.39 -6.26 20.24
C PHE A 8 11.02 -7.62 20.83
N GLU A 9 10.60 -7.65 22.11
CA GLU A 9 10.28 -8.91 22.80
C GLU A 9 8.87 -9.44 22.46
N THR A 10 7.90 -8.54 22.27
CA THR A 10 6.50 -8.88 21.95
C THR A 10 5.85 -7.83 21.07
N LEU A 11 4.92 -8.25 20.21
CA LEU A 11 4.12 -7.40 19.34
C LEU A 11 2.66 -7.44 19.77
N ASP A 12 2.01 -6.29 19.88
CA ASP A 12 0.57 -6.25 20.13
C ASP A 12 -0.20 -6.08 18.82
N LEU A 13 -0.73 -7.20 18.29
CA LEU A 13 -1.55 -7.23 17.07
C LEU A 13 -3.04 -7.09 17.36
N SER A 14 -3.43 -7.12 18.62
CA SER A 14 -4.81 -7.40 19.05
C SER A 14 -5.79 -6.35 18.56
N ASP A 15 -5.48 -5.06 18.72
CA ASP A 15 -6.33 -3.94 18.30
C ASP A 15 -6.64 -3.98 16.80
N ARG A 16 -5.67 -4.38 15.98
CA ARG A 16 -5.80 -4.39 14.52
C ARG A 16 -6.58 -5.60 14.03
N LEU A 17 -6.37 -6.75 14.66
CA LEU A 17 -7.19 -7.94 14.40
C LEU A 17 -8.64 -7.71 14.86
N ARG A 18 -8.85 -7.05 16.01
CA ARG A 18 -10.19 -6.65 16.49
C ARG A 18 -10.85 -5.67 15.55
N PHE A 19 -10.10 -4.69 15.05
CA PHE A 19 -10.59 -3.76 14.03
C PHE A 19 -11.13 -4.52 12.81
N LEU A 20 -10.35 -5.45 12.24
CA LEU A 20 -10.82 -6.28 11.12
C LEU A 20 -12.08 -7.08 11.49
N MET A 21 -12.11 -7.74 12.64
CA MET A 21 -13.28 -8.49 13.07
C MET A 21 -14.54 -7.62 13.15
N VAL A 22 -14.44 -6.40 13.69
CA VAL A 22 -15.57 -5.45 13.78
C VAL A 22 -15.98 -4.95 12.40
N SER A 23 -15.03 -4.56 11.57
CA SER A 23 -15.29 -4.04 10.21
C SER A 23 -16.00 -5.06 9.32
N TYR A 24 -15.65 -6.34 9.45
CA TYR A 24 -16.20 -7.42 8.62
C TYR A 24 -17.21 -8.31 9.35
N LYS A 25 -17.58 -7.95 10.59
CA LYS A 25 -18.53 -8.68 11.44
C LYS A 25 -18.19 -10.17 11.59
N LEU A 26 -16.89 -10.48 11.72
CA LEU A 26 -16.38 -11.84 11.86
C LEU A 26 -16.31 -12.26 13.32
N SER A 27 -16.70 -13.50 13.60
CA SER A 27 -16.38 -14.19 14.85
C SER A 27 -14.90 -14.59 14.90
N VAL A 28 -14.41 -14.98 16.08
CA VAL A 28 -13.02 -15.44 16.25
C VAL A 28 -12.72 -16.66 15.37
N SER A 29 -13.69 -17.56 15.20
CA SER A 29 -13.50 -18.76 14.37
C SER A 29 -13.40 -18.39 12.90
N GLU A 30 -14.33 -17.58 12.39
CA GLU A 30 -14.34 -17.13 11.00
C GLU A 30 -13.08 -16.33 10.68
N MET A 31 -12.62 -15.49 11.60
CA MET A 31 -11.37 -14.74 11.45
C MET A 31 -10.15 -15.66 11.41
N ALA A 32 -10.11 -16.71 12.24
CA ALA A 32 -9.01 -17.69 12.23
C ALA A 32 -8.96 -18.48 10.92
N ASP A 33 -10.13 -18.94 10.46
CA ASP A 33 -10.29 -19.68 9.21
C ASP A 33 -9.89 -18.79 8.01
N ALA A 34 -10.38 -17.55 7.96
CA ALA A 34 -10.02 -16.56 6.94
C ALA A 34 -8.53 -16.18 6.97
N ALA A 35 -7.89 -16.17 8.15
CA ALA A 35 -6.47 -15.89 8.30
C ALA A 35 -5.56 -17.09 7.97
N GLY A 36 -6.11 -18.30 7.85
CA GLY A 36 -5.33 -19.53 7.70
C GLY A 36 -4.50 -19.88 8.95
N VAL A 37 -5.01 -19.57 10.14
CA VAL A 37 -4.37 -19.90 11.43
C VAL A 37 -5.35 -20.67 12.32
N SER A 38 -4.85 -21.37 13.34
CA SER A 38 -5.75 -22.05 14.27
C SER A 38 -6.53 -21.06 15.14
N LYS A 39 -7.75 -21.43 15.53
CA LYS A 39 -8.57 -20.63 16.46
C LYS A 39 -7.82 -20.27 17.75
N SER A 40 -7.08 -21.22 18.33
CA SER A 40 -6.26 -20.98 19.53
C SER A 40 -5.15 -19.95 19.29
N ALA A 41 -4.51 -19.96 18.10
CA ALA A 41 -3.54 -18.93 17.75
C ALA A 41 -4.20 -17.55 17.62
N MET A 42 -5.36 -17.48 16.97
CA MET A 42 -6.14 -16.23 16.86
C MET A 42 -6.55 -15.69 18.23
N GLU A 43 -7.07 -16.52 19.12
CA GLU A 43 -7.41 -16.13 20.50
C GLU A 43 -6.18 -15.58 21.24
N LYS A 44 -5.02 -16.21 21.08
CA LYS A 44 -3.76 -15.72 21.66
C LYS A 44 -3.37 -14.35 21.09
N TYR A 45 -3.51 -14.13 19.78
CA TYR A 45 -3.22 -12.83 19.17
C TYR A 45 -4.20 -11.74 19.62
N LEU A 46 -5.46 -12.09 19.86
CA LEU A 46 -6.49 -11.17 20.35
C LEU A 46 -6.34 -10.84 21.85
N ALA A 47 -5.68 -11.71 22.62
CA ALA A 47 -5.47 -11.51 24.06
C ALA A 47 -4.45 -10.42 24.40
N GLY A 48 -3.70 -9.91 23.41
CA GLY A 48 -2.74 -8.81 23.59
C GLY A 48 -1.35 -9.16 23.04
N PRO A 49 -0.28 -8.65 23.66
CA PRO A 49 1.09 -8.86 23.20
C PRO A 49 1.42 -10.33 22.97
N SER A 50 1.90 -10.64 21.78
CA SER A 50 2.24 -11.99 21.34
C SER A 50 3.56 -11.99 20.56
N SER A 51 4.14 -13.17 20.37
CA SER A 51 5.30 -13.37 19.49
C SER A 51 4.94 -14.38 18.41
N PRO A 52 4.13 -13.98 17.40
CA PRO A 52 3.80 -14.84 16.27
C PRO A 52 5.07 -15.15 15.48
N ARG A 53 5.17 -16.37 14.96
CA ARG A 53 6.24 -16.71 14.03
C ARG A 53 6.08 -15.91 12.74
N ALA A 54 7.18 -15.65 12.04
CA ALA A 54 7.15 -14.99 10.73
C ALA A 54 6.19 -15.68 9.75
N THR A 55 6.09 -17.01 9.78
CA THR A 55 5.13 -17.78 8.97
C THR A 55 3.67 -17.46 9.30
N SER A 56 3.34 -17.21 10.57
CA SER A 56 1.98 -16.82 10.99
C SER A 56 1.65 -15.39 10.54
N ILE A 57 2.63 -14.48 10.59
CA ILE A 57 2.49 -13.11 10.06
C ILE A 57 2.23 -13.16 8.56
N VAL A 58 3.00 -13.96 7.82
CA VAL A 58 2.81 -14.13 6.37
C VAL A 58 1.42 -14.70 6.07
N ALA A 59 0.96 -15.72 6.80
CA ALA A 59 -0.38 -16.29 6.61
C ALA A 59 -1.48 -15.25 6.83
N LEU A 60 -1.41 -14.48 7.91
CA LEU A 60 -2.32 -13.37 8.20
C LEU A 60 -2.33 -12.35 7.05
N CYS A 61 -1.15 -11.90 6.61
CA CYS A 61 -1.02 -10.90 5.56
C CYS A 61 -1.58 -11.39 4.21
N VAL A 62 -1.22 -12.60 3.79
CA VAL A 62 -1.63 -13.14 2.49
C VAL A 62 -3.13 -13.43 2.47
N ASN A 63 -3.65 -14.13 3.48
CA ASN A 63 -5.03 -14.59 3.45
C ASN A 63 -6.04 -13.46 3.74
N LEU A 64 -5.67 -12.49 4.60
CA LEU A 64 -6.51 -11.32 4.85
C LEU A 64 -6.23 -10.19 3.85
N GLY A 65 -5.23 -10.30 2.98
CA GLY A 65 -4.87 -9.24 2.05
C GLY A 65 -4.40 -7.95 2.73
N ILE A 66 -3.82 -8.05 3.93
CA ILE A 66 -3.32 -6.92 4.72
C ILE A 66 -1.80 -6.84 4.63
N ASN A 67 -1.25 -5.63 4.71
CA ASN A 67 0.20 -5.44 4.68
C ASN A 67 0.83 -5.76 6.07
N ALA A 68 2.05 -6.28 6.09
CA ALA A 68 2.75 -6.66 7.33
C ALA A 68 3.14 -5.44 8.20
N GLU A 69 3.52 -4.32 7.59
CA GLU A 69 3.83 -3.07 8.29
C GLU A 69 2.59 -2.51 9.04
N TRP A 70 1.40 -2.58 8.44
CA TRP A 70 0.14 -2.26 9.12
C TRP A 70 -0.15 -3.23 10.24
N LEU A 71 -0.07 -4.53 9.97
CA LEU A 71 -0.35 -5.54 10.98
C LEU A 71 0.59 -5.41 12.18
N LEU A 72 1.88 -5.13 11.98
CA LEU A 72 2.88 -5.09 13.03
C LEU A 72 2.96 -3.74 13.75
N PHE A 73 2.76 -2.64 13.03
CA PHE A 73 3.03 -1.29 13.53
C PHE A 73 1.85 -0.32 13.43
N GLY A 74 0.71 -0.74 12.88
CA GLY A 74 -0.50 0.08 12.71
C GLY A 74 -0.38 1.19 11.67
N GLN A 75 0.62 1.12 10.80
CA GLN A 75 0.81 2.10 9.73
C GLN A 75 0.00 1.70 8.50
N ALA A 76 -0.93 2.55 8.06
CA ALA A 76 -1.64 2.35 6.80
C ALA A 76 -0.63 2.10 5.67
N ASP A 77 -1.02 1.34 4.64
CA ASP A 77 -0.22 1.26 3.40
C ASP A 77 -0.41 2.58 2.62
N GLU A 78 0.27 3.58 3.15
CA GLU A 78 0.45 4.88 2.53
C GLU A 78 1.16 4.76 1.18
N ASP A 79 1.81 3.63 0.91
CA ASP A 79 2.47 3.35 -0.37
C ASP A 79 1.45 3.32 -1.51
N LEU A 80 0.31 2.64 -1.37
CA LEU A 80 -0.72 2.63 -2.41
C LEU A 80 -1.40 3.98 -2.60
N THR A 81 -1.72 4.69 -1.52
CA THR A 81 -2.31 6.04 -1.59
C THR A 81 -1.33 7.02 -2.25
N ARG A 82 -0.05 6.98 -1.87
CA ARG A 82 0.98 7.81 -2.49
C ARG A 82 1.20 7.48 -3.96
N VAL A 83 1.29 6.19 -4.31
CA VAL A 83 1.42 5.75 -5.71
C VAL A 83 0.24 6.28 -6.54
N ARG A 84 -0.99 6.21 -6.01
CA ARG A 84 -2.17 6.80 -6.66
C ARG A 84 -2.01 8.30 -6.86
N ASP A 85 -1.68 9.04 -5.81
CA ASP A 85 -1.60 10.50 -5.85
C ASP A 85 -0.52 10.97 -6.84
N PHE A 86 0.68 10.36 -6.79
CA PHE A 86 1.73 10.66 -7.77
C PHE A 86 1.34 10.26 -9.20
N ALA A 87 0.60 9.15 -9.38
CA ALA A 87 0.15 8.73 -10.70
C ALA A 87 -0.88 9.72 -11.29
N LEU A 88 -1.76 10.28 -10.45
CA LEU A 88 -2.68 11.34 -10.85
C LEU A 88 -1.92 12.59 -11.29
N ASP A 89 -0.91 13.02 -10.53
CA ASP A 89 -0.09 14.19 -10.89
C ASP A 89 0.65 13.97 -12.22
N ALA A 90 1.30 12.82 -12.39
CA ALA A 90 2.02 12.48 -13.61
C ALA A 90 1.08 12.43 -14.84
N PHE A 91 -0.15 11.93 -14.65
CA PHE A 91 -1.16 11.91 -15.69
C PHE A 91 -1.65 13.32 -16.06
N MET A 92 -1.88 14.19 -15.07
CA MET A 92 -2.28 15.57 -15.32
C MET A 92 -1.19 16.34 -16.06
N ASN A 93 0.08 16.19 -15.65
CA ASN A 93 1.22 16.81 -16.35
C ASN A 93 1.34 16.31 -17.79
N LEU A 94 1.09 15.02 -18.03
CA LEU A 94 1.05 14.48 -19.40
C LEU A 94 -0.07 15.12 -20.23
N ILE A 95 -1.26 15.29 -19.66
CA ILE A 95 -2.37 15.97 -20.34
C ILE A 95 -1.97 17.41 -20.68
N GLU A 96 -1.38 18.14 -19.74
CA GLU A 96 -0.90 19.52 -19.95
C GLU A 96 0.10 19.58 -21.11
N ASP A 97 1.12 18.72 -21.11
CA ASP A 97 2.11 18.65 -22.19
C ASP A 97 1.46 18.38 -23.56
N LEU A 98 0.48 17.47 -23.61
CA LEU A 98 -0.25 17.14 -24.83
C LEU A 98 -1.14 18.30 -25.31
N VAL A 99 -1.78 19.04 -24.40
CA VAL A 99 -2.61 20.21 -24.71
C VAL A 99 -1.73 21.37 -25.21
N GLU A 100 -0.59 21.62 -24.57
CA GLU A 100 0.38 22.61 -25.04
C GLU A 100 0.90 22.28 -26.43
N THR A 101 1.18 21.00 -26.69
CA THR A 101 1.61 20.52 -28.00
C THR A 101 0.53 20.73 -29.07
N GLN A 102 -0.74 20.44 -28.76
CA GLN A 102 -1.86 20.72 -29.68
C GLN A 102 -2.00 22.21 -29.99
N SER A 103 -1.86 23.06 -28.97
CA SER A 103 -2.03 24.51 -29.11
C SER A 103 -0.97 25.15 -30.01
N ARG A 104 0.20 24.51 -30.17
CA ARG A 104 1.28 24.97 -31.05
C ARG A 104 1.09 24.60 -32.51
N ASP A 105 0.38 23.50 -32.80
CA ASP A 105 0.30 22.90 -34.14
C ASP A 105 -1.11 23.01 -34.80
N ASP A 106 -2.06 23.66 -34.12
CA ASP A 106 -3.46 23.90 -34.55
C ASP A 106 -4.23 22.63 -35.00
N GLN A 107 -3.71 21.45 -34.64
CA GLN A 107 -4.26 20.14 -34.95
C GLN A 107 -4.56 19.35 -33.67
N ARG A 108 -5.67 18.61 -33.68
CA ARG A 108 -5.98 17.63 -32.62
C ARG A 108 -5.00 16.48 -32.70
N ILE A 109 -4.34 16.15 -31.59
CA ILE A 109 -3.52 14.94 -31.50
C ILE A 109 -4.40 13.72 -31.79
N SER A 110 -4.00 12.96 -32.79
CA SER A 110 -4.57 11.69 -33.16
C SER A 110 -3.58 10.57 -32.84
N LEU A 111 -3.95 9.70 -31.92
CA LEU A 111 -3.15 8.50 -31.62
C LEU A 111 -3.13 7.48 -32.78
N SER A 112 -3.90 7.74 -33.84
CA SER A 112 -3.87 6.94 -35.07
C SER A 112 -2.74 7.36 -36.02
N ASP A 113 -2.21 8.58 -35.89
CA ASP A 113 -1.02 9.02 -36.62
C ASP A 113 0.25 8.45 -35.93
N PRO A 114 1.11 7.69 -36.65
CA PRO A 114 2.34 7.15 -36.09
C PRO A 114 3.28 8.19 -35.47
N HIS A 115 3.40 9.38 -36.04
CA HIS A 115 4.31 10.41 -35.56
C HIS A 115 3.78 11.05 -34.26
N GLN A 116 2.51 11.41 -34.23
CA GLN A 116 1.87 11.97 -33.04
C GLN A 116 1.74 10.91 -31.92
N ARG A 117 1.53 9.64 -32.28
CA ARG A 117 1.55 8.52 -31.32
C ARG A 117 2.94 8.35 -30.71
N ALA A 118 4.01 8.42 -31.50
CA ALA A 118 5.38 8.31 -30.99
C ALA A 118 5.71 9.44 -30.00
N LEU A 119 5.27 10.67 -30.30
CA LEU A 119 5.42 11.82 -29.40
C LEU A 119 4.62 11.64 -28.10
N ALA A 120 3.35 11.23 -28.18
CA ALA A 120 2.54 10.97 -26.99
C ALA A 120 3.15 9.86 -26.12
N LEU A 121 3.73 8.82 -26.73
CA LEU A 121 4.42 7.75 -26.02
C LEU A 121 5.72 8.23 -25.36
N SER A 122 6.50 9.11 -26.00
CA SER A 122 7.71 9.64 -25.37
C SER A 122 7.37 10.50 -24.15
N LEU A 123 6.39 11.40 -24.27
CA LEU A 123 5.91 12.21 -23.15
C LEU A 123 5.38 11.34 -22.00
N ALA A 124 4.58 10.32 -22.33
CA ALA A 124 4.08 9.38 -21.32
C ALA A 124 5.21 8.61 -20.63
N SER A 125 6.23 8.20 -21.38
CA SER A 125 7.42 7.51 -20.85
C SER A 125 8.20 8.42 -19.90
N ASP A 126 8.40 9.69 -20.26
CA ASP A 126 9.10 10.66 -19.42
C ASP A 126 8.36 10.88 -18.09
N ARG A 127 7.04 11.11 -18.14
CA ARG A 127 6.21 11.25 -16.93
C ARG A 127 6.17 9.98 -16.07
N ALA A 128 6.17 8.81 -16.70
CA ALA A 128 6.26 7.55 -15.96
C ALA A 128 7.61 7.39 -15.23
N GLN A 129 8.70 7.85 -15.83
CA GLN A 129 10.03 7.83 -15.21
C GLN A 129 10.15 8.83 -14.05
N GLU A 130 9.57 10.02 -14.20
CA GLU A 130 9.46 11.01 -13.12
C GLU A 130 8.65 10.48 -11.95
N LEU A 131 7.49 9.86 -12.23
CA LEU A 131 6.66 9.18 -11.24
C LEU A 131 7.45 8.11 -10.48
N GLN A 132 8.16 7.24 -11.19
CA GLN A 132 8.98 6.19 -10.58
C GLN A 132 10.02 6.79 -9.63
N SER A 133 10.69 7.86 -10.06
CA SER A 133 11.71 8.56 -9.29
C SER A 133 11.12 9.25 -8.05
N ALA A 134 9.95 9.89 -8.19
CA ALA A 134 9.23 10.54 -7.10
C ALA A 134 8.83 9.53 -6.00
N ILE A 135 8.25 8.39 -6.39
CA ILE A 135 7.89 7.31 -5.47
C ILE A 135 9.14 6.76 -4.77
N ALA A 136 10.24 6.54 -5.49
CA ALA A 136 11.48 6.04 -4.91
C ALA A 136 12.07 7.01 -3.87
N ASN A 137 12.10 8.30 -4.19
CA ASN A 137 12.60 9.34 -3.30
C ASN A 137 11.72 9.51 -2.05
N ASP A 138 10.40 9.47 -2.21
CA ASP A 138 9.47 9.54 -1.08
C ASP A 138 9.66 8.36 -0.12
N ARG A 139 9.83 7.15 -0.67
CA ARG A 139 10.13 5.95 0.14
C ARG A 139 11.43 6.10 0.93
N VAL A 140 12.48 6.65 0.31
CA VAL A 140 13.75 6.92 1.00
C VAL A 140 13.56 7.95 2.11
N ARG A 141 12.85 9.06 1.84
CA ARG A 141 12.54 10.10 2.82
C ARG A 141 11.75 9.56 4.00
N THR A 142 10.71 8.77 3.73
CA THR A 142 9.88 8.14 4.76
C THR A 142 10.71 7.20 5.63
N ARG A 143 11.60 6.39 5.05
CA ARG A 143 12.54 5.55 5.82
C ARG A 143 13.47 6.37 6.71
N GLN A 144 13.99 7.50 6.21
CA GLN A 144 14.86 8.39 6.99
C GLN A 144 14.13 9.08 8.15
N GLN A 145 12.91 9.57 7.92
CA GLN A 145 12.06 10.16 8.98
C GLN A 145 11.69 9.14 10.05
N ARG A 146 11.43 7.89 9.65
CA ARG A 146 11.19 6.78 10.57
C ARG A 146 12.44 6.46 11.40
N ALA A 147 13.63 6.49 10.79
CA ALA A 147 14.91 6.30 11.49
C ALA A 147 15.23 7.44 12.48
N SER A 148 14.72 8.66 12.25
CA SER A 148 14.88 9.79 13.17
C SER A 148 13.81 9.85 14.28
N GLY A 149 12.96 8.83 14.43
CA GLY A 149 11.99 8.71 15.52
C GLY A 149 10.68 9.49 15.34
N ILE A 150 10.45 10.13 14.19
CA ILE A 150 9.19 10.81 13.90
C ILE A 150 8.15 9.76 13.47
N ARG A 151 7.08 9.59 14.24
CA ARG A 151 5.98 8.67 13.94
C ARG A 151 4.67 9.45 13.83
N VAL A 152 4.10 9.54 12.64
CA VAL A 152 2.74 10.06 12.41
C VAL A 152 1.83 8.85 12.20
N ALA A 153 0.83 8.68 13.06
CA ALA A 153 -0.16 7.62 12.93
C ALA A 153 -1.36 8.15 12.14
N THR A 154 -1.53 7.66 10.91
CA THR A 154 -2.70 7.98 10.08
C THR A 154 -3.64 6.78 10.05
N ILE A 155 -4.82 6.92 10.66
CA ILE A 155 -5.86 5.89 10.67
C ILE A 155 -6.67 6.03 9.37
N GLY A 156 -6.28 5.32 8.31
CA GLY A 156 -7.01 5.25 7.04
C GLY A 156 -7.80 3.95 6.88
N PRO A 157 -8.88 3.94 6.07
CA PRO A 157 -9.67 2.72 5.80
C PRO A 157 -8.90 1.80 4.85
N PHE A 158 -8.33 0.70 5.34
CA PHE A 158 -7.65 -0.30 4.50
C PHE A 158 -8.56 -1.49 4.15
N PRO A 159 -8.56 -1.99 2.90
CA PRO A 159 -9.58 -2.91 2.42
C PRO A 159 -9.14 -4.38 2.59
N LEU A 160 -10.08 -5.25 2.97
CA LEU A 160 -10.01 -6.65 2.55
C LEU A 160 -10.23 -6.70 1.05
N ARG A 161 -9.57 -7.62 0.36
CA ARG A 161 -9.98 -8.05 -0.98
C ARG A 161 -11.47 -8.40 -0.92
N THR A 162 -12.33 -7.72 -1.66
CA THR A 162 -13.59 -8.33 -2.06
C THR A 162 -13.22 -9.47 -3.01
N SER A 163 -12.99 -10.66 -2.46
CA SER A 163 -12.97 -11.87 -3.26
C SER A 163 -14.37 -12.04 -3.84
N THR A 164 -14.57 -11.56 -5.06
CA THR A 164 -15.55 -12.16 -5.95
C THR A 164 -15.06 -13.58 -6.26
N SER A 165 -15.25 -14.48 -5.30
CA SER A 165 -15.26 -15.91 -5.48
C SER A 165 -16.70 -16.37 -5.34
N GLU A 166 -17.52 -16.04 -6.32
CA GLU A 166 -18.65 -16.90 -6.69
C GLU A 166 -18.35 -17.41 -8.10
N THR A 167 -17.99 -18.68 -8.14
CA THR A 167 -18.04 -19.58 -9.30
C THR A 167 -18.93 -20.74 -8.86
N PRO A 168 -19.58 -21.50 -9.75
CA PRO A 168 -19.20 -21.78 -11.15
C PRO A 168 -20.15 -21.22 -12.21
#